data_AF-A0A161QY84-F1
#
_entry.id   AF-A0A161QY84-F1
#
_cell.length_a   1.000
_cell.length_b   1.000
_cell.length_c   1.000
_cell.angle_alpha   90.00
_cell.angle_beta   90.00
_cell.angle_gamma   90.00
#
_symmetry.space_group_name_H-M   'P 1'
#
loop_
_entity.id
_entity.type
_entity.pdbx_description
1 polymer ?
#
loop_
_entity_poly.entity_id
_entity_poly.type
_entity_poly.pdbx_seq_one_letter_code
_entity_poly.pdbx_strand_id
1 'polypeptide(L)'
;MLEQLIIELAKLTKQVEDINGDKTYLVINKDDEGLYVEAKFSREQYDEEAPPYFKVSFEILKDAWRKFIAMRTVKSEDFGQASECNTFLVAFFSQLPFVNVIGAGAITFKEFKTDNLPSEKYDKVMLFLEEIMNRRKINGGKVPCQPTTN
;
A
#
# COMPACT_ATOMS: atom_id res chain seq x y z
N MET A 1 -2.31 -6.46 16.29
CA MET A 1 -2.48 -5.00 16.01
C MET A 1 -2.03 -4.63 14.61
N LEU A 2 -0.77 -4.83 14.22
CA LEU A 2 -0.28 -4.46 12.87
C LEU A 2 -1.02 -5.20 11.74
N GLU A 3 -1.37 -6.46 11.95
CA GLU A 3 -2.17 -7.25 10.99
C GLU A 3 -3.54 -6.61 10.71
N GLN A 4 -4.24 -6.14 11.73
CA GLN A 4 -5.52 -5.46 11.58
C GLN A 4 -5.36 -4.14 10.82
N LEU A 5 -4.29 -3.39 11.10
CA LEU A 5 -3.99 -2.16 10.38
C LEU A 5 -3.81 -2.42 8.88
N ILE A 6 -3.07 -3.47 8.52
CA ILE A 6 -2.86 -3.84 7.12
C ILE A 6 -4.17 -4.27 6.45
N ILE A 7 -5.05 -5.00 7.15
CA ILE A 7 -6.38 -5.35 6.63
C ILE A 7 -7.21 -4.09 6.38
N GLU A 8 -7.27 -3.16 7.34
CA GLU A 8 -8.05 -1.93 7.18
C GLU A 8 -7.49 -1.03 6.07
N LEU A 9 -6.16 -0.95 5.92
CA LEU A 9 -5.54 -0.27 4.78
C LEU A 9 -5.93 -0.93 3.45
N ALA A 10 -5.85 -2.26 3.38
CA ALA A 10 -6.22 -3.01 2.19
C ALA A 10 -7.70 -2.81 1.79
N LYS A 11 -8.60 -2.72 2.77
CA LYS A 11 -10.02 -2.39 2.54
C LYS A 11 -10.25 -0.96 2.02
N LEU A 12 -9.36 -0.02 2.34
CA LEU A 12 -9.42 1.36 1.86
C LEU A 12 -8.80 1.53 0.46
N THR A 13 -7.93 0.61 0.06
CA THR A 13 -7.28 0.62 -1.25
C THR A 13 -8.29 0.36 -2.37
N LYS A 14 -8.29 1.26 -3.36
CA LYS A 14 -9.09 1.11 -4.58
C LYS A 14 -8.30 0.51 -5.73
N GLN A 15 -7.04 0.92 -5.85
CA GLN A 15 -6.14 0.50 -6.91
C GLN A 15 -4.73 0.33 -6.39
N VAL A 16 -3.97 -0.58 -6.99
CA VAL A 16 -2.55 -0.78 -6.74
C VAL A 16 -1.82 -0.79 -8.08
N GLU A 17 -0.79 0.03 -8.22
CA GLU A 17 0.08 0.01 -9.39
C GLU A 17 1.15 -1.08 -9.21
N ASP A 18 1.37 -1.87 -10.25
CA ASP A 18 2.48 -2.82 -10.26
C ASP A 18 3.82 -2.09 -10.18
N ILE A 19 4.82 -2.75 -9.60
CA ILE A 19 6.15 -2.16 -9.40
C ILE A 19 6.80 -1.78 -10.74
N ASN A 20 6.57 -2.55 -11.79
CA ASN A 20 7.16 -2.28 -13.10
C ASN A 20 6.31 -1.29 -13.94
N GLY A 21 5.12 -0.90 -13.47
CA GLY A 21 4.23 0.04 -14.17
C GLY A 21 3.50 -0.54 -15.37
N ASP A 22 3.66 -1.84 -15.66
CA ASP A 22 3.03 -2.50 -16.81
C ASP A 22 1.55 -2.87 -16.56
N LYS A 23 1.13 -2.83 -15.30
CA LYS A 23 -0.15 -3.35 -14.84
C LYS A 23 -0.69 -2.54 -13.66
N THR A 24 -2.02 -2.47 -13.59
CA THR A 24 -2.76 -1.87 -12.48
C THR A 24 -3.75 -2.89 -11.94
N TYR A 25 -3.73 -3.11 -10.64
CA TYR A 25 -4.69 -3.94 -9.93
C TYR A 25 -5.84 -3.08 -9.41
N LEU A 26 -7.08 -3.46 -9.70
CA LEU A 26 -8.29 -2.78 -9.23
C LEU A 26 -9.01 -3.66 -8.20
N VAL A 27 -9.30 -3.11 -7.02
CA VAL A 27 -10.13 -3.79 -6.02
C VAL A 27 -11.59 -3.60 -6.42
N ILE A 28 -12.18 -4.63 -7.04
CA ILE A 28 -13.54 -4.58 -7.59
C ILE A 28 -14.60 -4.88 -6.54
N ASN A 29 -14.25 -5.66 -5.51
CA ASN A 29 -15.15 -5.97 -4.41
C ASN A 29 -14.34 -6.31 -3.15
N LYS A 30 -14.98 -6.21 -1.98
CA LYS A 30 -14.42 -6.56 -0.68
C LYS A 30 -15.52 -7.12 0.21
N ASP A 31 -15.19 -8.19 0.93
CA ASP A 31 -16.06 -8.81 1.93
C ASP A 31 -15.30 -8.96 3.26
N ASP A 32 -15.89 -9.70 4.20
CA ASP A 32 -15.28 -9.95 5.51
C ASP A 32 -14.12 -10.97 5.44
N GLU A 33 -13.95 -11.66 4.32
CA GLU A 33 -12.94 -12.69 4.13
C GLU A 33 -11.75 -12.23 3.27
N GLY A 34 -11.92 -11.21 2.43
CA GLY A 34 -10.86 -10.73 1.56
C GLY A 34 -11.25 -9.67 0.53
N LEU A 35 -10.35 -9.49 -0.43
CA LEU A 35 -10.48 -8.58 -1.56
C LEU A 35 -10.62 -9.37 -2.86
N TYR A 36 -11.47 -8.90 -3.76
CA TYR A 36 -11.53 -9.37 -5.14
C TYR A 36 -10.81 -8.35 -6.02
N VAL A 37 -9.78 -8.81 -6.71
CA VAL A 37 -8.83 -7.94 -7.41
C VAL A 37 -8.79 -8.32 -8.88
N GLU A 38 -8.97 -7.33 -9.75
CA GLU A 38 -8.85 -7.45 -11.20
C GLU A 38 -7.51 -6.88 -11.65
N ALA A 39 -6.75 -7.63 -12.45
CA ALA A 39 -5.51 -7.15 -13.06
C ALA A 39 -5.78 -6.54 -14.44
N LYS A 40 -5.47 -5.25 -14.60
CA LYS A 40 -5.55 -4.53 -15.88
C LYS A 40 -4.16 -4.25 -16.42
N PHE A 41 -3.87 -4.76 -17.61
CA PHE A 41 -2.60 -4.50 -18.29
C PHE A 41 -2.67 -3.19 -19.07
N SER A 42 -1.55 -2.45 -19.10
CA SER A 42 -1.45 -1.19 -19.85
C SER A 42 -1.47 -1.39 -21.38
N ARG A 43 -1.12 -2.59 -21.84
CA ARG A 43 -1.27 -3.03 -23.22
C ARG A 43 -2.52 -3.90 -23.30
N GLU A 44 -3.53 -3.40 -24.02
CA GLU A 44 -4.81 -4.07 -24.25
C GLU A 44 -4.62 -5.44 -24.91
N GLN A 45 -4.41 -6.49 -24.11
CA GLN A 45 -4.68 -7.87 -24.53
C GLN A 45 -6.15 -8.14 -24.20
N TYR A 46 -7.01 -7.83 -25.17
CA TYR A 46 -8.39 -8.31 -25.17
C TYR A 46 -8.36 -9.81 -25.47
N ASP A 47 -8.51 -10.63 -24.42
CA ASP A 47 -9.12 -11.95 -24.55
C ASP A 47 -10.52 -11.86 -23.91
N GLU A 48 -11.55 -12.26 -24.66
CA GLU A 48 -12.97 -12.12 -24.31
C GLU A 48 -13.44 -13.09 -23.21
N GLU A 49 -12.53 -13.83 -22.57
CA GLU A 49 -12.86 -14.76 -21.49
C GLU A 49 -12.58 -14.11 -20.14
N ALA A 50 -13.67 -13.85 -19.40
CA ALA A 50 -13.80 -13.37 -18.02
C ALA A 50 -12.57 -12.61 -17.43
N PRO A 51 -12.72 -11.34 -17.00
CA PRO A 51 -11.61 -10.59 -16.41
C PRO A 51 -10.96 -11.45 -15.31
N PRO A 52 -9.64 -11.71 -15.35
CA PRO A 52 -8.98 -12.63 -14.44
C PRO A 52 -8.91 -11.97 -13.06
N TYR A 53 -10.02 -12.04 -12.33
CA TYR A 53 -10.07 -11.59 -10.96
C TYR A 53 -9.65 -12.72 -10.03
N PHE A 54 -8.90 -12.37 -8.99
CA PHE A 54 -8.47 -13.30 -7.96
C PHE A 54 -8.87 -12.79 -6.58
N LYS A 55 -9.09 -13.72 -5.66
CA LYS A 55 -9.37 -13.41 -4.26
C LYS A 55 -8.07 -13.35 -3.46
N VAL A 56 -7.86 -12.25 -2.76
CA VAL A 56 -6.82 -12.10 -1.74
C VAL A 56 -7.50 -12.21 -0.39
N SER A 57 -7.45 -13.37 0.24
CA SER A 57 -8.03 -13.52 1.58
C SER A 57 -7.22 -12.75 2.62
N PHE A 58 -7.88 -12.32 3.70
CA PHE A 58 -7.18 -11.65 4.79
C PHE A 58 -6.19 -12.56 5.51
N GLU A 59 -6.37 -13.89 5.48
CA GLU A 59 -5.35 -14.83 5.96
C GLU A 59 -4.09 -14.77 5.10
N ILE A 60 -4.22 -14.83 3.77
CA ILE A 60 -3.09 -14.70 2.83
C ILE A 60 -2.36 -13.37 3.04
N LEU A 61 -3.12 -12.28 3.17
CA LEU A 61 -2.55 -10.94 3.41
C LEU A 61 -1.77 -10.89 4.73
N LYS A 62 -2.32 -11.45 5.81
CA LYS A 62 -1.65 -11.51 7.13
C LYS A 62 -0.37 -12.33 7.07
N ASP A 63 -0.41 -13.49 6.43
CA ASP A 63 0.75 -14.38 6.35
C ASP A 63 1.86 -13.79 5.48
N ALA A 64 1.51 -13.17 4.36
CA ALA A 64 2.46 -12.42 3.54
C ALA A 64 3.08 -11.25 4.30
N TRP A 65 2.26 -10.52 5.08
CA TRP A 65 2.75 -9.43 5.93
C TRP A 65 3.72 -9.92 7.02
N ARG A 66 3.39 -11.01 7.71
CA ARG A 66 4.28 -11.65 8.71
C ARG A 66 5.59 -12.09 8.06
N LYS A 67 5.51 -12.71 6.89
CA LYS A 67 6.69 -13.16 6.15
C LYS A 67 7.57 -11.99 5.73
N PHE A 68 6.97 -10.90 5.24
CA PHE A 68 7.71 -9.70 4.90
C PHE A 68 8.40 -9.08 6.12
N ILE A 69 7.72 -8.98 7.27
CA ILE A 69 8.32 -8.54 8.53
C ILE A 69 9.53 -9.41 8.92
N ALA A 70 9.40 -10.73 8.80
CA ALA A 70 10.45 -11.67 9.19
C ALA A 70 11.67 -11.61 8.26
N MET A 71 11.45 -11.59 6.94
CA MET A 71 12.52 -11.64 5.94
C MET A 71 13.16 -10.27 5.70
N ARG A 72 12.45 -9.17 6.02
CA ARG A 72 12.82 -7.77 5.77
C ARG A 72 12.91 -7.36 4.31
N THR A 73 13.23 -8.30 3.43
CA THR A 73 13.28 -8.14 1.98
C THR A 73 12.58 -9.32 1.33
N VAL A 74 11.64 -9.05 0.42
CA VAL A 74 10.88 -10.09 -0.28
C VAL A 74 10.59 -9.70 -1.73
N LYS A 75 10.39 -10.71 -2.58
CA LYS A 75 9.80 -10.63 -3.92
C LYS A 75 8.63 -11.60 -4.03
N SER A 76 7.90 -11.59 -5.14
CA SER A 76 6.66 -12.37 -5.29
C SER A 76 6.89 -13.87 -5.12
N GLU A 77 8.02 -14.41 -5.59
CA GLU A 77 8.37 -15.82 -5.43
C GLU A 77 8.70 -16.22 -3.99
N ASP A 78 8.98 -15.26 -3.11
CA ASP A 78 9.19 -15.57 -1.70
C ASP A 78 7.87 -15.96 -1.03
N PHE A 79 6.71 -15.62 -1.59
CA PHE A 79 5.41 -16.05 -1.06
C PHE A 79 4.97 -17.44 -1.55
N GLY A 80 5.78 -18.12 -2.36
CA GLY A 80 5.50 -19.44 -2.91
C GLY A 80 5.66 -19.45 -4.43
N GLN A 81 4.84 -20.22 -5.14
CA GLN A 81 4.86 -20.19 -6.60
C GLN A 81 4.48 -18.80 -7.11
N ALA A 82 5.18 -18.33 -8.14
CA ALA A 82 4.88 -17.06 -8.80
C ALA A 82 3.41 -17.05 -9.24
N SER A 83 2.65 -16.10 -8.70
CA SER A 83 1.22 -15.96 -8.96
C SER A 83 0.84 -14.48 -8.96
N GLU A 84 -0.26 -14.18 -9.64
CA GLU A 84 -0.79 -12.82 -9.71
C GLU A 84 -1.14 -12.25 -8.32
N CYS A 85 -1.64 -13.11 -7.44
CA CYS A 85 -1.90 -12.77 -6.03
C CYS A 85 -0.62 -12.35 -5.31
N ASN A 86 0.47 -13.10 -5.49
CA ASN A 86 1.75 -12.77 -4.86
C ASN A 86 2.34 -11.47 -5.41
N THR A 87 2.23 -11.24 -6.72
CA THR A 87 2.67 -9.97 -7.34
C THR A 87 1.85 -8.79 -6.81
N PHE A 88 0.53 -8.93 -6.69
CA PHE A 88 -0.32 -7.93 -6.06
C PHE A 88 0.10 -7.62 -4.62
N LEU A 89 0.42 -8.63 -3.81
CA LEU A 89 0.83 -8.42 -2.41
C LEU A 89 2.11 -7.59 -2.32
N VAL A 90 3.11 -7.90 -3.16
CA VAL A 90 4.35 -7.12 -3.23
C VAL A 90 4.06 -5.68 -3.68
N ALA A 91 3.26 -5.52 -4.73
CA ALA A 91 2.88 -4.21 -5.25
C ALA A 91 2.13 -3.39 -4.18
N PHE A 92 1.18 -4.00 -3.48
CA PHE A 92 0.41 -3.37 -2.39
C PHE A 92 1.32 -2.92 -1.24
N PHE A 93 2.24 -3.79 -0.78
CA PHE A 93 3.19 -3.41 0.27
C PHE A 93 4.16 -2.32 -0.18
N SER A 94 4.51 -2.25 -1.47
CA SER A 94 5.40 -1.20 -1.99
C SER A 94 4.83 0.22 -1.87
N GLN A 95 3.50 0.35 -1.81
CA GLN A 95 2.81 1.63 -1.62
C GLN A 95 2.89 2.17 -0.19
N LEU A 96 3.34 1.34 0.77
CA LEU A 96 3.46 1.76 2.15
C LEU A 96 4.62 2.75 2.29
N PRO A 97 4.47 3.84 3.06
CA PRO A 97 5.44 4.94 3.11
C PRO A 97 6.81 4.55 3.69
N PHE A 98 6.89 3.40 4.35
CA PHE A 98 8.09 2.85 4.98
C PHE A 98 8.68 1.64 4.22
N VAL A 99 8.22 1.38 3.00
CA VAL A 99 8.74 0.33 2.13
C VAL A 99 9.46 0.97 0.94
N ASN A 100 10.56 0.36 0.52
CA ASN A 100 11.32 0.70 -0.68
C ASN A 100 11.20 -0.43 -1.68
N VAL A 101 11.08 -0.08 -2.96
CA VAL A 101 11.35 -1.00 -4.07
C VAL A 101 12.85 -1.02 -4.31
N ILE A 102 13.41 -2.22 -4.47
CA ILE A 102 14.80 -2.46 -4.86
C ILE A 102 14.82 -3.27 -6.17
N GLY A 103 16.01 -3.47 -6.75
CA GLY A 103 16.15 -4.11 -8.06
C GLY A 103 15.42 -5.45 -8.19
N ALA A 104 14.98 -5.76 -9.41
CA ALA A 104 14.24 -6.98 -9.78
C ALA A 104 12.86 -7.15 -9.11
N GLY A 105 12.18 -6.04 -8.77
CA GLY A 105 10.81 -6.09 -8.26
C GLY A 105 10.69 -6.55 -6.80
N ALA A 106 11.81 -6.61 -6.08
CA ALA A 106 11.83 -6.89 -4.64
C ALA A 106 11.50 -5.63 -3.83
N ILE A 107 10.95 -5.82 -2.65
CA ILE A 107 10.65 -4.77 -1.68
C ILE A 107 11.42 -4.99 -0.39
N THR A 108 11.75 -3.91 0.31
CA THR A 108 12.43 -3.95 1.61
C THR A 108 11.94 -2.84 2.52
N PHE A 109 12.09 -2.98 3.83
CA PHE A 109 11.79 -1.88 4.75
C PHE A 109 12.81 -0.75 4.60
N LYS A 110 12.34 0.50 4.73
CA LYS A 110 13.21 1.66 4.91
C LYS A 110 13.98 1.50 6.23
N GLU A 111 15.30 1.40 6.13
CA GLU A 111 16.17 1.45 7.30
C GLU A 111 16.40 2.90 7.72
N PHE A 112 16.01 3.22 8.95
CA PHE A 112 16.31 4.51 9.56
C PHE A 112 17.64 4.41 10.29
N LYS A 113 18.64 5.17 9.84
CA LYS A 113 19.89 5.36 10.60
C LYS A 113 19.62 6.24 11.82
N THR A 114 20.47 6.16 12.84
CA THR A 114 20.34 6.92 14.10
C THR A 114 20.22 8.43 13.86
N ASP A 115 20.83 8.94 12.79
CA ASP A 115 20.76 10.36 12.39
C ASP A 115 19.41 10.78 11.78
N ASN A 116 18.56 9.81 11.42
CA ASN A 116 17.22 10.04 10.88
C ASN A 116 16.13 9.93 11.96
N LEU A 117 16.49 9.60 13.21
CA LEU A 117 15.55 9.66 14.31
C LEU A 117 15.32 11.12 14.69
N PRO A 118 14.09 11.54 14.99
CA PRO A 118 13.85 12.87 15.56
C PRO A 118 14.74 13.02 16.80
N SER A 119 15.64 14.01 16.78
CA SER A 119 16.40 14.39 17.98
C SER A 119 15.49 15.10 18.99
N GLU A 120 14.34 15.58 18.52
CA GLU A 120 13.27 16.15 19.29
C GLU A 120 12.62 15.13 20.21
N LYS A 121 12.33 15.58 21.44
CA LYS A 121 11.60 14.78 22.43
C LYS A 121 10.27 14.30 21.87
N TYR A 122 9.95 13.04 22.13
CA TYR A 122 8.72 12.36 21.71
C TYR A 122 7.46 13.22 21.86
N ASP A 123 7.29 13.90 22.99
CA ASP A 123 6.13 14.74 23.28
C ASP A 123 5.92 15.86 22.24
N LYS A 124 7.01 16.46 21.74
CA LYS A 124 6.94 17.49 20.69
C LYS A 124 6.53 16.90 19.36
N VAL A 125 7.05 15.72 19.02
CA VAL A 125 6.70 15.02 17.78
C VAL A 125 5.23 14.63 17.79
N MET A 126 4.72 14.13 18.93
CA MET A 126 3.30 13.79 19.08
C MET A 126 2.38 14.99 18.95
N LEU A 127 2.70 16.10 19.63
CA LEU A 127 1.92 17.35 19.52
C LEU A 127 1.86 17.85 18.06
N PHE A 128 2.98 17.80 17.35
CA PHE A 128 3.04 18.20 15.94
C PHE A 128 2.19 17.29 15.04
N LEU A 129 2.25 15.98 15.25
CA LEU A 129 1.43 15.02 14.48
C LEU A 129 -0.07 15.23 14.74
N GLU A 130 -0.46 15.44 16.01
CA GLU A 130 -1.83 15.78 16.37
C GLU A 130 -2.29 17.08 15.71
N GLU A 131 -1.44 18.11 15.70
CA GLU A 131 -1.75 19.38 15.04
C GLU A 131 -1.97 19.20 13.53
N ILE A 132 -1.11 18.46 12.83
CA ILE A 132 -1.27 18.17 11.39
C ILE A 132 -2.56 17.39 11.14
N MET A 133 -2.83 16.36 11.94
CA MET A 133 -4.02 15.53 11.80
C MET A 133 -5.30 16.35 12.01
N ASN A 134 -5.28 17.26 12.99
CA ASN A 134 -6.40 18.15 13.28
C ASN A 134 -6.57 19.24 12.21
N ARG A 135 -5.47 19.83 11.70
CA ARG A 135 -5.52 20.77 10.56
C ARG A 135 -6.09 20.12 9.30
N ARG A 136 -5.75 18.85 9.02
CA ARG A 136 -6.34 18.09 7.90
C ARG A 136 -7.85 17.86 8.04
N LYS A 137 -8.36 17.68 9.27
CA LYS A 137 -9.81 17.56 9.54
C LYS A 137 -10.56 18.88 9.32
N ILE A 138 -9.92 20.02 9.59
CA ILE A 138 -10.53 21.36 9.45
C ILE A 138 -10.59 21.78 7.97
N ASN A 139 -9.60 21.41 7.16
CA ASN A 139 -9.52 21.81 5.74
C ASN A 139 -10.42 20.99 4.78
N GLY A 140 -11.32 20.15 5.30
CA GLY A 140 -12.43 19.58 4.53
C GLY A 140 -13.52 20.60 4.14
N GLY A 141 -13.40 21.86 4.61
CA GLY A 141 -14.21 22.99 4.17
C GLY A 141 -13.34 24.05 3.48
N LYS A 142 -13.58 24.25 2.18
CA LYS A 142 -13.20 25.40 1.31
C LYS A 142 -12.06 26.31 1.82
N VAL A 143 -10.93 26.27 1.13
CA VAL A 143 -9.98 27.39 1.12
C VAL A 143 -10.66 28.60 0.46
N PRO A 144 -10.83 29.76 1.13
CA PRO A 144 -11.25 30.96 0.44
C PRO A 144 -10.03 31.55 -0.27
N CYS A 145 -10.08 31.61 -1.60
CA CYS A 145 -9.16 32.43 -2.38
C CYS A 145 -9.27 33.87 -1.89
N GLN A 146 -8.20 34.40 -1.30
CA GLN A 146 -8.11 35.84 -1.06
C GLN A 146 -7.94 36.54 -2.41
N PRO A 147 -8.73 37.59 -2.70
CA PRO A 147 -8.51 38.40 -3.90
C PRO A 147 -7.26 39.25 -3.70
N THR A 148 -6.33 39.16 -4.65
CA THR A 148 -5.24 40.12 -4.82
C THR A 148 -5.82 41.47 -5.19
N THR A 149 -5.69 42.47 -4.31
CA THR A 149 -5.90 43.88 -4.65
C THR A 149 -4.66 44.43 -5.34
N ASN A 150 -4.88 45.02 -6.52
CA ASN A 150 -3.95 45.90 -7.22
C ASN A 150 -3.77 47.23 -6.48
#